data_AF-A0A960BEQ2-F1
#
_entry.id   AF-A0A960BEQ2-F1
#
_cell.length_a   1.000
_cell.length_b   1.000
_cell.length_c   1.000
_cell.angle_alpha   90.00
_cell.angle_beta   90.00
_cell.angle_gamma   90.00
#
_symmetry.space_group_name_H-M   'P 1'
#
loop_
_entity.id
_entity.type
_entity.pdbx_description
1 polymer ?
#
loop_
_entity_poly.entity_id
_entity_poly.type
_entity_poly.pdbx_seq_one_letter_code
_entity_poly.pdbx_strand_id
1 'polypeptide(L)'
;MSSNGTASDQIAGDFLVKAGRYFTPGDVSADLRTVTRHGGREGDVFYRDRWSHDKVVRSTHGVNCTGSCSWKVYVKDGIITWETQETDYPSIGVDSPEYEPRGCPRGAAFSWYTYSPTRVRYPYVRGVLLEAYRAAKAEHPDPVDAWAAVVGDPETRTRYHRARGKGGLVRTTWDEVNEIIAAAHVHTIRAYGPDRVFGFSPIPAMSMASHAAGSRFISLIGGAMLS
;
A
#
# COMPACT_ATOMS: atom_id res chain seq x y z
N MET A 1 -41.79 -0.03 43.72
CA MET A 1 -41.72 -0.34 45.16
C MET A 1 -40.39 0.15 45.69
N SER A 2 -40.33 1.41 46.16
CA SER A 2 -39.15 1.97 46.81
C SER A 2 -39.25 1.66 48.30
N SER A 3 -38.34 0.83 48.82
CA SER A 3 -38.12 0.74 50.26
C SER A 3 -37.47 2.05 50.72
N ASN A 4 -38.24 2.93 51.36
CA ASN A 4 -37.71 4.09 52.07
C ASN A 4 -36.93 3.58 53.30
N GLY A 5 -35.60 3.56 53.19
CA GLY A 5 -34.73 3.36 54.34
C GLY A 5 -35.02 4.40 55.43
N THR A 6 -34.86 4.01 56.69
CA THR A 6 -35.09 4.87 57.84
C THR A 6 -34.07 6.00 57.90
N ALA A 7 -34.36 7.11 58.59
CA ALA A 7 -33.42 8.23 58.75
C ALA A 7 -32.06 7.77 59.34
N SER A 8 -32.04 6.71 60.16
CA SER A 8 -30.80 6.10 60.64
C SER A 8 -30.01 5.37 59.56
N ASP A 9 -30.67 4.79 58.56
CA ASP A 9 -30.00 4.12 57.42
C ASP A 9 -29.30 5.15 56.52
N GLN A 10 -29.90 6.33 56.34
CA GLN A 10 -29.26 7.45 55.63
C GLN A 10 -28.06 8.00 56.41
N ILE A 11 -28.16 8.18 57.73
CA ILE A 11 -27.06 8.64 58.57
C ILE A 11 -25.90 7.64 58.57
N ALA A 12 -26.19 6.34 58.65
CA ALA A 12 -25.19 5.29 58.57
C ALA A 12 -24.53 5.23 57.18
N GLY A 13 -25.30 5.37 56.11
CA GLY A 13 -24.79 5.46 54.74
C GLY A 13 -23.85 6.65 54.53
N ASP A 14 -24.25 7.84 54.98
CA ASP A 14 -23.44 9.07 54.88
C ASP A 14 -22.15 8.98 55.71
N PHE A 15 -22.20 8.33 56.87
CA PHE A 15 -21.02 8.07 57.68
C PHE A 15 -20.04 7.14 56.96
N LEU A 16 -20.53 6.04 56.36
CA LEU A 16 -19.68 5.10 55.62
C LEU A 16 -19.03 5.73 54.40
N VAL A 17 -19.77 6.54 53.63
CA VAL A 17 -19.23 7.29 52.48
C VAL A 17 -18.16 8.29 52.94
N LYS A 18 -18.40 9.03 54.03
CA LYS A 18 -17.40 9.94 54.62
C LYS A 18 -16.18 9.20 55.15
N ALA A 19 -16.35 8.04 55.78
CA ALA A 19 -15.26 7.24 56.32
C ALA A 19 -14.37 6.66 55.22
N GLY A 20 -14.95 6.35 54.04
CA GLY A 20 -14.23 5.83 52.88
C GLY A 20 -13.01 6.67 52.43
N ARG A 21 -13.03 7.99 52.69
CA ARG A 21 -11.91 8.90 52.39
C ARG A 21 -10.62 8.59 53.14
N TYR A 22 -10.71 7.92 54.30
CA TYR A 22 -9.54 7.55 55.11
C TYR A 22 -8.90 6.23 54.67
N PHE A 23 -9.62 5.42 53.87
CA PHE A 23 -9.18 4.10 53.43
C PHE A 23 -8.82 4.04 51.95
N THR A 24 -9.14 5.08 51.18
CA THR A 24 -8.85 5.16 49.74
C THR A 24 -7.84 6.28 49.47
N PRO A 25 -6.67 5.99 48.87
CA PRO A 25 -5.73 7.03 48.45
C PRO A 25 -6.33 7.96 47.38
N GLY A 26 -6.14 9.27 47.56
CA GLY A 26 -6.55 10.32 46.61
C GLY A 26 -7.28 11.49 47.26
N ASP A 27 -7.49 12.55 46.50
CA ASP A 27 -8.23 13.74 46.93
C ASP A 27 -9.73 13.51 46.70
N VAL A 28 -10.49 13.41 47.78
CA VAL A 28 -11.95 13.24 47.72
C VAL A 28 -12.63 14.61 47.61
N SER A 29 -13.58 14.74 46.69
CA SER A 29 -14.35 15.99 46.52
C SER A 29 -15.20 16.34 47.76
N ALA A 30 -15.54 17.62 47.91
CA ALA A 30 -16.34 18.11 49.04
C ALA A 30 -17.73 17.45 49.13
N ASP A 31 -18.31 17.07 48.00
CA ASP A 31 -19.58 16.35 47.89
C ASP A 31 -19.43 14.82 47.96
N LEU A 32 -18.20 14.33 48.15
CA LEU A 32 -17.83 12.92 48.27
C LEU A 32 -18.11 12.05 47.03
N ARG A 33 -18.34 12.65 45.86
CA ARG A 33 -18.69 11.94 44.63
C ARG A 33 -17.51 11.56 43.76
N THR A 34 -16.35 12.17 43.94
CA THR A 34 -15.16 11.88 43.14
C THR A 34 -13.93 11.68 44.01
N VAL A 35 -13.02 10.85 43.51
CA VAL A 35 -11.69 10.65 44.09
C VAL A 35 -10.66 10.92 42.99
N THR A 36 -9.85 11.95 43.17
CA THR A 36 -8.75 12.28 42.25
C THR A 36 -7.49 11.56 42.71
N ARG A 37 -6.89 10.77 41.82
CA ARG A 37 -5.62 10.07 42.09
C ARG A 37 -4.49 10.70 41.27
N HIS A 38 -3.33 10.82 41.91
CA HIS A 38 -2.09 11.30 41.28
C HIS A 38 -1.15 10.10 41.03
N GLY A 39 -0.54 10.03 39.84
CA GLY A 39 0.32 8.91 39.44
C GLY A 39 -0.44 7.68 38.92
N GLY A 40 0.26 6.54 38.79
CA GLY A 40 -0.33 5.28 38.32
C GLY A 40 -0.62 5.25 36.81
N ARG A 41 0.11 6.06 36.02
CA ARG A 41 -0.07 6.22 34.57
C ARG A 41 1.10 5.66 33.76
N GLU A 42 1.92 4.83 34.37
CA GLU A 42 3.10 4.22 33.74
C GLU A 42 2.70 3.34 32.56
N GLY A 43 1.52 2.69 32.63
CA GLY A 43 0.96 1.89 31.55
C GLY A 43 0.64 2.67 30.27
N ASP A 44 0.44 3.98 30.33
CA ASP A 44 0.18 4.82 29.15
C ASP A 44 1.39 4.85 28.19
N VAL A 45 2.60 4.53 28.67
CA VAL A 45 3.81 4.45 27.84
C VAL A 45 3.61 3.51 26.66
N PHE A 46 2.83 2.44 26.82
CA PHE A 46 2.49 1.53 25.74
C PHE A 46 1.88 2.25 24.51
N TYR A 47 0.89 3.12 24.74
CA TYR A 47 0.25 3.86 23.65
C TYR A 47 1.11 5.00 23.12
N ARG A 48 1.88 5.67 23.99
CA ARG A 48 2.83 6.72 23.58
C ARG A 48 3.91 6.16 22.67
N ASP A 49 4.45 5.00 23.01
CA ASP A 49 5.41 4.31 22.16
C ASP A 49 4.75 3.81 20.86
N ARG A 50 3.52 3.27 20.91
CA ARG A 50 2.80 2.89 19.69
C ARG A 50 2.67 4.03 18.68
N TRP A 51 2.44 5.26 19.15
CA TRP A 51 2.34 6.46 18.30
C TRP A 51 3.70 7.02 17.85
N SER A 52 4.77 6.79 18.63
CA SER A 52 6.12 7.21 18.28
C SER A 52 6.59 6.55 16.97
N HIS A 53 7.50 7.22 16.27
CA HIS A 53 7.98 6.81 14.96
C HIS A 53 9.38 7.40 14.72
N ASP A 54 10.14 6.76 13.84
CA ASP A 54 11.52 7.11 13.53
C ASP A 54 11.59 8.35 12.65
N LYS A 55 10.68 8.42 11.66
CA LYS A 55 10.60 9.51 10.69
C LYS A 55 9.25 9.57 10.00
N VAL A 56 8.99 10.73 9.39
CA VAL A 56 7.87 10.98 8.51
C VAL A 56 8.40 11.34 7.12
N VAL A 57 7.85 10.73 6.09
CA VAL A 57 8.22 10.98 4.69
C VAL A 57 7.01 11.49 3.93
N ARG A 58 7.16 12.58 3.19
CA ARG A 58 6.11 13.08 2.31
C ARG A 58 5.96 12.16 1.09
N SER A 59 4.74 11.75 0.81
CA SER A 59 4.40 11.01 -0.42
C SER A 59 2.97 11.30 -0.87
N THR A 60 2.57 10.69 -1.98
CA THR A 60 1.20 10.76 -2.52
C THR A 60 0.79 9.42 -3.17
N HIS A 61 -0.45 9.31 -3.59
CA HIS A 61 -1.00 8.09 -4.21
C HIS A 61 -1.12 8.26 -5.73
N GLY A 62 -0.31 7.52 -6.48
CA GLY A 62 -0.36 7.45 -7.95
C GLY A 62 -1.52 6.61 -8.48
N VAL A 63 -2.75 7.01 -8.16
CA VAL A 63 -3.99 6.33 -8.55
C VAL A 63 -4.97 7.33 -9.17
N ASN A 64 -5.77 6.87 -10.13
CA ASN A 64 -6.72 7.72 -10.86
C ASN A 64 -7.94 8.08 -10.00
N CYS A 65 -7.76 9.03 -9.08
CA CYS A 65 -8.78 9.42 -8.12
C CYS A 65 -9.06 10.94 -8.08
N THR A 66 -8.36 11.73 -8.90
CA THR A 66 -8.32 13.21 -8.91
C THR A 66 -7.87 13.87 -7.60
N GLY A 67 -7.65 13.08 -6.54
CA GLY A 67 -7.33 13.58 -5.21
C GLY A 67 -5.99 14.31 -5.14
N SER A 68 -4.90 13.73 -5.67
CA SER A 68 -3.55 14.31 -5.58
C SER A 68 -3.19 14.76 -4.13
N CYS A 69 -3.65 14.00 -3.13
CA CYS A 69 -3.48 14.34 -1.72
C CYS A 69 -2.04 14.03 -1.29
N SER A 70 -1.41 14.97 -0.60
CA SER A 70 -0.13 14.78 0.08
C SER A 70 -0.34 14.09 1.43
N TRP A 71 0.53 13.15 1.77
CA TRP A 71 0.46 12.32 2.97
C TRP A 71 1.80 12.28 3.71
N LYS A 72 1.70 12.22 5.04
CA LYS A 72 2.75 11.86 5.99
C LYS A 72 2.80 10.35 6.08
N VAL A 73 3.83 9.74 5.51
CA VAL A 73 4.09 8.30 5.64
C VAL A 73 4.97 8.07 6.86
N TYR A 74 4.46 7.34 7.85
CA TYR A 74 5.16 7.08 9.10
C TYR A 74 6.00 5.81 8.98
N VAL A 75 7.25 5.93 9.40
CA VAL A 75 8.19 4.80 9.49
C VAL A 75 8.54 4.59 10.96
N LYS A 76 8.39 3.36 11.45
CA LYS A 76 8.80 2.94 12.80
C LYS A 76 9.50 1.59 12.68
N ASP A 77 10.62 1.42 13.37
CA ASP A 77 11.46 0.23 13.31
C ASP A 77 11.87 -0.14 11.88
N GLY A 78 12.11 0.89 11.05
CA GLY A 78 12.51 0.73 9.65
C GLY A 78 11.42 0.22 8.70
N ILE A 79 10.16 0.07 9.14
CA ILE A 79 9.03 -0.33 8.29
C ILE A 79 7.97 0.78 8.19
N ILE A 80 7.25 0.81 7.06
CA ILE A 80 6.09 1.69 6.90
C ILE A 80 4.95 1.16 7.78
N THR A 81 4.40 1.99 8.67
CA THR A 81 3.38 1.54 9.62
C THR A 81 1.99 2.06 9.29
N TRP A 82 1.82 3.37 9.11
CA TRP A 82 0.57 4.03 8.75
C TRP A 82 0.84 5.34 8.02
N GLU A 83 -0.22 6.02 7.60
CA GLU A 83 -0.16 7.33 6.99
C GLU A 83 -1.28 8.24 7.51
N THR A 84 -0.98 9.53 7.62
CA THR A 84 -1.99 10.57 7.86
C THR A 84 -1.82 11.65 6.82
N GLN A 85 -2.84 12.47 6.61
CA GLN A 85 -2.75 13.54 5.63
C GLN A 85 -1.68 14.58 6.02
N GLU A 86 -1.04 15.17 5.00
CA GLU A 86 -0.37 16.45 5.16
C GLU A 86 -1.40 17.58 5.20
N THR A 87 -1.05 18.67 5.89
CA THR A 87 -1.95 19.80 6.11
C THR A 87 -1.32 21.14 5.74
N ASP A 88 -0.15 21.11 5.09
CA ASP A 88 0.67 22.28 4.78
C ASP A 88 0.57 22.69 3.30
N TYR A 89 -0.59 22.49 2.68
CA TYR A 89 -0.86 23.07 1.37
C TYR A 89 -0.74 24.60 1.44
N PRO A 90 -0.21 25.28 0.41
CA PRO A 90 -0.22 26.74 0.36
C PRO A 90 -1.64 27.28 0.52
N SER A 91 -1.79 28.33 1.35
CA SER A 91 -3.08 28.97 1.59
C SER A 91 -3.66 29.55 0.31
N ILE A 92 -4.98 29.45 0.16
CA ILE A 92 -5.72 30.06 -0.96
C ILE A 92 -6.32 31.43 -0.65
N GLY A 93 -5.99 32.00 0.53
CA GLY A 93 -6.45 33.31 0.98
C GLY A 93 -7.61 33.24 1.97
N VAL A 94 -7.91 34.38 2.61
CA VAL A 94 -8.85 34.47 3.74
C VAL A 94 -10.32 34.29 3.35
N ASP A 95 -10.63 34.43 2.07
CA ASP A 95 -12.00 34.39 1.55
C ASP A 95 -12.46 32.97 1.18
N SER A 96 -11.66 31.94 1.46
CA SER A 96 -11.99 30.55 1.13
C SER A 96 -11.46 29.57 2.18
N PRO A 97 -12.16 28.44 2.41
CA PRO A 97 -11.65 27.39 3.29
C PRO A 97 -10.42 26.72 2.68
N GLU A 98 -9.47 26.35 3.53
CA GLU A 98 -8.23 25.70 3.10
C GLU A 98 -8.46 24.30 2.54
N TYR A 99 -7.49 23.81 1.75
CA TYR A 99 -7.54 22.46 1.17
C TYR A 99 -7.28 21.34 2.18
N GLU A 100 -6.58 21.65 3.27
CA GLU A 100 -6.24 20.66 4.28
C GLU A 100 -7.52 20.07 4.95
N PRO A 101 -7.52 18.78 5.30
CA PRO A 101 -6.45 17.80 5.15
C PRO A 101 -6.48 17.04 3.79
N ARG A 102 -7.50 17.26 2.94
CA ARG A 102 -7.84 16.33 1.84
C ARG A 102 -7.93 14.87 2.35
N GLY A 103 -7.45 13.92 1.55
CA GLY A 103 -7.43 12.49 1.89
C GLY A 103 -8.76 11.78 1.68
N CYS A 104 -8.74 10.46 1.78
CA CYS A 104 -9.92 9.60 1.67
C CYS A 104 -9.65 8.24 2.35
N PRO A 105 -10.69 7.44 2.66
CA PRO A 105 -10.49 6.16 3.34
C PRO A 105 -9.66 5.15 2.53
N ARG A 106 -9.63 5.28 1.19
CA ARG A 106 -8.79 4.42 0.34
C ARG A 106 -7.30 4.77 0.49
N GLY A 107 -6.99 6.06 0.56
CA GLY A 107 -5.63 6.54 0.78
C GLY A 107 -5.11 6.18 2.18
N ALA A 108 -5.95 6.31 3.21
CA ALA A 108 -5.58 5.97 4.59
C ALA A 108 -5.24 4.49 4.81
N ALA A 109 -5.62 3.61 3.88
CA ALA A 109 -5.36 2.17 3.94
C ALA A 109 -4.21 1.71 3.02
N PHE A 110 -3.52 2.61 2.33
CA PHE A 110 -2.57 2.23 1.28
C PHE A 110 -1.33 1.50 1.82
N SER A 111 -0.85 1.90 2.99
CA SER A 111 0.26 1.26 3.72
C SER A 111 0.12 -0.26 3.85
N TRP A 112 -1.12 -0.79 3.90
CA TRP A 112 -1.41 -2.23 3.92
C TRP A 112 -0.75 -2.98 2.77
N TYR A 113 -0.76 -2.43 1.54
CA TYR A 113 -0.22 -3.10 0.36
C TYR A 113 1.29 -3.36 0.43
N THR A 114 2.03 -2.62 1.26
CA THR A 114 3.49 -2.70 1.32
C THR A 114 3.93 -4.11 1.70
N TYR A 115 3.26 -4.72 2.68
CA TYR A 115 3.61 -6.02 3.26
C TYR A 115 2.49 -7.06 3.17
N SER A 116 1.38 -6.73 2.49
CA SER A 116 0.24 -7.63 2.37
C SER A 116 0.60 -8.96 1.69
N PRO A 117 -0.21 -10.02 1.90
CA PRO A 117 -0.06 -11.28 1.18
C PRO A 117 -0.17 -11.16 -0.35
N THR A 118 -0.75 -10.05 -0.84
CA THR A 118 -0.96 -9.80 -2.27
C THR A 118 0.19 -9.04 -2.93
N ARG A 119 1.21 -8.64 -2.18
CA ARG A 119 2.38 -7.92 -2.71
C ARG A 119 3.15 -8.80 -3.70
N VAL A 120 3.34 -8.30 -4.92
CA VAL A 120 4.27 -8.90 -5.90
C VAL A 120 5.71 -8.64 -5.45
N ARG A 121 6.45 -9.69 -5.11
CA ARG A 121 7.81 -9.62 -4.52
C ARG A 121 8.94 -9.95 -5.50
N TYR A 122 8.65 -10.76 -6.51
CA TYR A 122 9.62 -11.28 -7.46
C TYR A 122 9.08 -11.17 -8.88
N PRO A 123 9.93 -11.22 -9.92
CA PRO A 123 9.45 -11.44 -11.26
C PRO A 123 8.87 -12.85 -11.37
N TYR A 124 7.75 -12.97 -12.08
CA TYR A 124 7.04 -14.21 -12.29
C TYR A 124 6.73 -14.40 -13.78
N VAL A 125 6.90 -15.62 -14.27
CA VAL A 125 6.53 -16.02 -15.64
C VAL A 125 5.57 -17.20 -15.55
N ARG A 126 4.71 -17.39 -16.54
CA ARG A 126 3.87 -18.60 -16.61
C ARG A 126 4.77 -19.82 -16.80
N GLY A 127 4.64 -20.84 -15.94
CA GLY A 127 5.53 -22.02 -15.95
C GLY A 127 5.68 -22.65 -17.32
N VAL A 128 4.57 -22.92 -18.02
CA VAL A 128 4.59 -23.50 -19.37
C VAL A 128 5.28 -22.64 -20.43
N LEU A 129 5.30 -21.30 -20.27
CA LEU A 129 6.06 -20.42 -21.16
C LEU A 129 7.54 -20.46 -20.82
N LEU A 130 7.87 -20.46 -19.52
CA LEU A 130 9.25 -20.47 -19.06
C LEU A 130 9.96 -21.78 -19.41
N GLU A 131 9.27 -22.92 -19.27
CA GLU A 131 9.75 -24.23 -19.69
C GLU A 131 10.05 -24.25 -21.19
N ALA A 132 9.11 -23.78 -22.02
CA ALA A 132 9.29 -23.72 -23.47
C ALA A 132 10.46 -22.80 -23.87
N TYR A 133 10.58 -21.64 -23.22
CA TYR A 133 11.67 -20.71 -23.49
C TYR A 133 13.04 -21.29 -23.12
N ARG A 134 13.16 -21.94 -21.95
CA ARG A 134 14.42 -22.57 -21.53
C ARG A 134 14.82 -23.73 -22.44
N ALA A 135 13.86 -24.53 -22.90
CA ALA A 135 14.10 -25.59 -23.87
C ALA A 135 14.60 -25.00 -25.20
N ALA A 136 13.92 -23.99 -25.73
CA ALA A 136 14.33 -23.31 -26.96
C ALA A 136 15.72 -22.66 -26.82
N LYS A 137 16.03 -22.05 -25.67
CA LYS A 137 17.34 -21.43 -25.42
C LYS A 137 18.48 -22.45 -25.33
N ALA A 138 18.19 -23.71 -24.97
CA ALA A 138 19.20 -24.77 -24.99
C ALA A 138 19.60 -25.16 -26.43
N GLU A 139 18.69 -25.01 -27.39
CA GLU A 139 18.91 -25.30 -28.81
C GLU A 139 19.38 -24.06 -29.60
N HIS A 140 18.95 -22.87 -29.17
CA HIS A 140 19.21 -21.59 -29.81
C HIS A 140 19.96 -20.65 -28.85
N PRO A 141 21.28 -20.47 -29.01
CA PRO A 141 22.06 -19.58 -28.15
C PRO A 141 21.63 -18.11 -28.21
N ASP A 142 21.12 -17.64 -29.35
CA ASP A 142 20.54 -16.30 -29.48
C ASP A 142 19.12 -16.27 -28.87
N PRO A 143 18.87 -15.41 -27.86
CA PRO A 143 17.55 -15.27 -27.25
C PRO A 143 16.42 -14.92 -28.22
N VAL A 144 16.70 -14.17 -29.29
CA VAL A 144 15.72 -13.77 -30.32
C VAL A 144 15.31 -14.99 -31.15
N ASP A 145 16.25 -15.86 -31.49
CA ASP A 145 15.97 -17.10 -32.22
C ASP A 145 15.24 -18.11 -31.31
N ALA A 146 15.62 -18.20 -30.03
CA ALA A 146 14.91 -19.00 -29.04
C ALA A 146 13.44 -18.54 -28.90
N TRP A 147 13.20 -17.23 -28.84
CA TRP A 147 11.85 -16.69 -28.81
C TRP A 147 11.08 -16.99 -30.11
N ALA A 148 11.74 -16.85 -31.26
CA ALA A 148 11.16 -17.17 -32.56
C ALA A 148 10.68 -18.63 -32.64
N ALA A 149 11.47 -19.58 -32.11
CA ALA A 149 11.10 -20.99 -32.03
C ALA A 149 9.86 -21.20 -31.15
N VAL A 150 9.78 -20.56 -29.98
CA VAL A 150 8.64 -20.65 -29.06
C VAL A 150 7.34 -20.12 -29.68
N VAL A 151 7.37 -18.95 -30.32
CA VAL A 151 6.15 -18.33 -30.87
C VAL A 151 5.79 -18.86 -32.25
N GLY A 152 6.76 -19.42 -32.97
CA GLY A 152 6.60 -20.03 -34.28
C GLY A 152 5.90 -21.39 -34.23
N ASP A 153 6.01 -22.12 -33.12
CA ASP A 153 5.29 -23.39 -32.92
C ASP A 153 3.81 -23.14 -32.48
N PRO A 154 2.81 -23.51 -33.31
CA PRO A 154 1.41 -23.34 -32.97
C PRO A 154 0.97 -24.11 -31.72
N GLU A 155 1.58 -25.25 -31.43
CA GLU A 155 1.23 -26.08 -30.28
C GLU A 155 1.70 -25.41 -28.98
N THR A 156 2.99 -25.08 -28.89
CA THR A 156 3.57 -24.32 -27.78
C THR A 156 2.80 -23.02 -27.55
N ARG A 157 2.54 -22.26 -28.62
CA ARG A 157 1.76 -21.01 -28.56
C ARG A 157 0.38 -21.21 -27.96
N THR A 158 -0.34 -22.23 -28.41
CA THR A 158 -1.67 -22.57 -27.90
C THR A 158 -1.61 -22.95 -26.42
N ARG A 159 -0.60 -23.73 -26.02
CA ARG A 159 -0.42 -24.21 -24.65
C ARG A 159 -0.26 -23.05 -23.67
N TYR A 160 0.67 -22.11 -23.90
CA TYR A 160 0.87 -21.02 -22.95
C TYR A 160 -0.22 -19.94 -23.02
N HIS A 161 -0.87 -19.74 -24.18
CA HIS A 161 -2.05 -18.87 -24.28
C HIS A 161 -3.24 -19.39 -23.47
N ARG A 162 -3.55 -20.70 -23.55
CA ARG A 162 -4.66 -21.32 -22.81
C ARG A 162 -4.44 -21.39 -21.30
N ALA A 163 -3.21 -21.19 -20.83
CA ALA A 163 -2.85 -21.13 -19.42
C ALA A 163 -3.04 -19.74 -18.78
N ARG A 164 -3.34 -18.69 -19.57
CA ARG A 164 -3.61 -17.34 -19.04
C ARG A 164 -4.84 -17.36 -18.13
N GLY A 165 -4.72 -16.75 -16.94
CA GLY A 165 -5.80 -16.69 -15.94
C GLY A 165 -5.97 -17.95 -15.08
N LYS A 166 -5.12 -18.99 -15.23
CA LYS A 166 -5.30 -20.30 -14.57
C LYS A 166 -4.24 -20.64 -13.51
N GLY A 167 -3.53 -19.66 -12.97
CA GLY A 167 -2.41 -19.92 -12.03
C GLY A 167 -1.20 -20.59 -12.69
N GLY A 168 -0.24 -21.09 -11.91
CA GLY A 168 1.02 -21.62 -12.44
C GLY A 168 2.04 -20.53 -12.82
N LEU A 169 2.06 -19.44 -12.07
CA LEU A 169 3.16 -18.48 -12.11
C LEU A 169 4.32 -19.03 -11.30
N VAL A 170 5.51 -19.01 -11.89
CA VAL A 170 6.75 -19.46 -11.25
C VAL A 170 7.69 -18.27 -11.10
N ARG A 171 8.39 -18.23 -9.97
CA ARG A 171 9.40 -17.20 -9.70
C ARG A 171 10.57 -17.37 -10.67
N THR A 172 11.09 -16.25 -11.15
CA THR A 172 12.30 -16.17 -11.99
C THR A 172 13.23 -15.04 -11.48
N THR A 173 14.24 -14.66 -12.24
CA THR A 173 15.17 -13.55 -12.00
C THR A 173 14.84 -12.37 -12.92
N TRP A 174 15.35 -11.19 -12.58
CA TRP A 174 15.23 -10.02 -13.44
C TRP A 174 15.95 -10.22 -14.77
N ASP A 175 17.12 -10.86 -14.77
CA ASP A 175 17.89 -11.11 -16.00
C ASP A 175 17.12 -11.98 -16.98
N GLU A 176 16.52 -13.09 -16.52
CA GLU A 176 15.76 -14.01 -17.38
C GLU A 176 14.49 -13.36 -17.92
N VAL A 177 13.72 -12.61 -17.12
CA VAL A 177 12.51 -11.95 -17.62
C VAL A 177 12.85 -10.78 -18.57
N ASN A 178 13.91 -10.02 -18.30
CA ASN A 178 14.34 -8.91 -19.16
C ASN A 178 14.82 -9.43 -20.51
N GLU A 179 15.56 -10.54 -20.54
CA GLU A 179 15.99 -11.19 -21.77
C GLU A 179 14.80 -11.68 -22.61
N ILE A 180 13.84 -12.39 -21.99
CA ILE A 180 12.61 -12.84 -22.67
C ILE A 180 11.85 -11.65 -23.27
N ILE A 181 11.67 -10.59 -22.49
CA ILE A 181 10.96 -9.37 -22.93
C ILE A 181 11.72 -8.73 -24.09
N ALA A 182 13.04 -8.54 -23.99
CA ALA A 182 13.84 -7.92 -25.04
C ALA A 182 13.83 -8.75 -26.33
N ALA A 183 14.01 -10.07 -26.23
CA ALA A 183 13.92 -10.99 -27.36
C ALA A 183 12.56 -10.92 -28.05
N ALA A 184 11.48 -10.87 -27.28
CA ALA A 184 10.13 -10.74 -27.81
C ALA A 184 9.93 -9.42 -28.57
N HIS A 185 10.46 -8.30 -28.06
CA HIS A 185 10.40 -7.01 -28.75
C HIS A 185 11.20 -7.03 -30.04
N VAL A 186 12.46 -7.48 -30.01
CA VAL A 186 13.34 -7.52 -31.19
C VAL A 186 12.75 -8.44 -32.27
N HIS A 187 12.30 -9.64 -31.89
CA HIS A 187 11.65 -10.56 -32.83
C HIS A 187 10.41 -9.93 -33.46
N THR A 188 9.53 -9.34 -32.65
CA THR A 188 8.27 -8.74 -33.15
C THR A 188 8.56 -7.58 -34.10
N ILE A 189 9.47 -6.68 -33.72
CA ILE A 189 9.89 -5.54 -34.57
C ILE A 189 10.45 -6.05 -35.90
N ARG A 190 11.35 -7.04 -35.86
CA ARG A 190 12.00 -7.59 -37.05
C ARG A 190 11.01 -8.30 -37.98
N ALA A 191 10.08 -9.08 -37.42
CA ALA A 191 9.18 -9.92 -38.20
C ALA A 191 7.92 -9.19 -38.69
N TYR A 192 7.42 -8.21 -37.92
CA TYR A 192 6.10 -7.62 -38.16
C TYR A 192 6.08 -6.08 -38.17
N GLY A 193 7.16 -5.43 -37.76
CA GLY A 193 7.24 -3.99 -37.62
C GLY A 193 7.03 -3.50 -36.18
N PRO A 194 7.55 -2.31 -35.85
CA PRO A 194 7.53 -1.80 -34.48
C PRO A 194 6.14 -1.41 -33.99
N ASP A 195 5.22 -1.06 -34.90
CA ASP A 195 3.82 -0.74 -34.61
C ASP A 195 2.97 -1.95 -34.19
N ARG A 196 3.55 -3.16 -34.11
CA ARG A 196 2.94 -4.36 -33.47
C ARG A 196 3.29 -4.49 -31.99
N VAL A 197 4.11 -3.58 -31.47
CA VAL A 197 4.38 -3.42 -30.04
C VAL A 197 3.52 -2.27 -29.51
N PHE A 198 2.69 -2.58 -28.50
CA PHE A 198 1.79 -1.61 -27.89
C PHE A 198 2.09 -1.44 -26.40
N GLY A 199 2.08 -0.20 -25.93
CA GLY A 199 2.08 0.14 -24.51
C GLY A 199 0.74 0.72 -24.09
N PHE A 200 0.20 0.28 -22.95
CA PHE A 200 -0.99 0.88 -22.34
C PHE A 200 -0.64 1.33 -20.92
N SER A 201 -0.76 2.63 -20.68
CA SER A 201 -0.53 3.23 -19.36
C SER A 201 -1.38 4.50 -19.23
N PRO A 202 -2.46 4.48 -18.45
CA PRO A 202 -3.40 5.58 -18.42
C PRO A 202 -2.92 6.73 -17.52
N ILE A 203 -3.59 7.89 -17.64
CA ILE A 203 -3.54 9.06 -16.75
C ILE A 203 -2.12 9.41 -16.24
N PRO A 204 -1.32 10.16 -17.02
CA PRO A 204 0.03 10.54 -16.62
C PRO A 204 0.07 11.43 -15.37
N ALA A 205 -0.99 12.20 -15.11
CA ALA A 205 -1.03 13.20 -14.04
C ALA A 205 -0.84 12.61 -12.62
N MET A 206 -1.22 11.34 -12.40
CA MET A 206 -1.10 10.73 -11.08
C MET A 206 0.34 10.27 -10.75
N SER A 207 1.18 10.02 -11.76
CA SER A 207 2.55 9.54 -11.58
C SER A 207 3.36 9.73 -12.86
N MET A 208 3.79 10.97 -13.10
CA MET A 208 4.35 11.41 -14.38
C MET A 208 5.57 10.59 -14.82
N ALA A 209 6.56 10.42 -13.94
CA ALA A 209 7.76 9.64 -14.26
C ALA A 209 7.45 8.16 -14.49
N SER A 210 6.54 7.58 -13.70
CA SER A 210 6.12 6.18 -13.86
C SER A 210 5.44 5.93 -15.21
N HIS A 211 4.57 6.84 -15.65
CA HIS A 211 3.97 6.79 -16.97
C HIS A 211 5.03 6.97 -18.08
N ALA A 212 5.91 7.98 -17.91
CA ALA A 212 6.95 8.31 -18.87
C ALA A 212 7.96 7.19 -19.09
N ALA A 213 8.23 6.36 -18.09
CA ALA A 213 9.17 5.24 -18.21
C ALA A 213 8.76 4.26 -19.32
N GLY A 214 7.51 3.82 -19.32
CA GLY A 214 6.97 2.92 -20.34
C GLY A 214 6.76 3.63 -21.68
N SER A 215 6.16 4.82 -21.68
CA SER A 215 5.87 5.54 -22.92
C SER A 215 7.14 5.94 -23.68
N ARG A 216 8.18 6.40 -22.97
CA ARG A 216 9.48 6.70 -23.58
C ARG A 216 10.09 5.46 -24.22
N PHE A 217 10.10 4.31 -23.54
CA PHE A 217 10.65 3.07 -24.07
C PHE A 217 9.92 2.66 -25.36
N ILE A 218 8.59 2.58 -25.32
CA ILE A 218 7.76 2.19 -26.46
C ILE A 218 7.93 3.15 -27.64
N SER A 219 7.94 4.47 -27.39
CA SER A 219 8.15 5.45 -28.45
C SER A 219 9.55 5.36 -29.08
N LEU A 220 10.60 5.10 -28.29
CA LEU A 220 11.97 4.99 -28.82
C LEU A 220 12.16 3.78 -29.73
N ILE A 221 11.45 2.67 -29.48
CA ILE A 221 11.49 1.49 -30.34
C ILE A 221 10.49 1.56 -31.51
N GLY A 222 9.77 2.68 -31.66
CA GLY A 222 8.78 2.91 -32.72
C GLY A 222 7.41 2.25 -32.50
N GLY A 223 7.12 1.79 -31.28
CA GLY A 223 5.83 1.20 -30.92
C GLY A 223 4.73 2.23 -30.67
N ALA A 224 3.50 1.74 -30.51
CA ALA A 224 2.32 2.58 -30.33
C ALA A 224 1.88 2.65 -28.86
N MET A 225 1.68 3.87 -28.35
CA MET A 225 1.03 4.09 -27.07
C MET A 225 -0.50 4.11 -27.25
N LEU A 226 -1.19 3.27 -26.48
CA LEU A 226 -2.65 3.23 -26.39
C LEU A 226 -3.12 4.10 -25.23
N SER A 227 -4.25 4.79 -25.42
CA SER A 227 -4.85 5.73 -24.46
C SER A 227 -5.56 5.05 -23.31
#